data_AF-A0AAV0ASK4-F1
#
_entry.id   AF-A0AAV0ASK4-F1
#
_cell.length_a   1.000
_cell.length_b   1.000
_cell.length_c   1.000
_cell.angle_alpha   90.00
_cell.angle_beta   90.00
_cell.angle_gamma   90.00
#
_symmetry.space_group_name_H-M   'P 1'
#
loop_
_entity.id
_entity.type
_entity.pdbx_description
1 polymer ?
#
loop_
_entity_poly.entity_id
_entity_poly.type
_entity_poly.pdbx_seq_one_letter_code
_entity_poly.pdbx_strand_id
1 'polypeptide(L)'
;MIFVCLFVCLFFSFLFFLLTGSVTPLRLFVSNSHLSRSSCLTASVTGLYFYLRQCPGLTRQSPPDSAGTEPAPGISPKSQSIKGCSKKYSLFEISKRKVGLLSANIFVMPESKTNLVLVRHGESEWNKLNLFTGWKDPALTEKGREEAKKAGQKLKDEGFKFDIAFTSALSRAQTTLSIMLEVLGQNDITIIKDKALNERDYGDLTGLNKDEARKKFGEEQVHIWRRSYDVPPPNGESLELTAKRTLPYFDEEIKPKVLSGKKVLVVAHGNSLRSIIMQIEGLSGEEIVKKELETGVPISYELDSNGINKIPYISLKVLL
;
A
#
# COMPACT_ATOMS: atom_id res chain seq x y z
N MET A 1 33.45 7.37 -9.56
CA MET A 1 33.10 5.99 -9.99
C MET A 1 33.43 4.91 -8.96
N ILE A 2 34.56 4.94 -8.24
CA ILE A 2 34.94 3.92 -7.23
C ILE A 2 33.87 3.70 -6.15
N PHE A 3 33.24 4.76 -5.64
CA PHE A 3 32.21 4.68 -4.61
C PHE A 3 30.89 4.04 -5.09
N VAL A 4 30.55 4.18 -6.37
CA VAL A 4 29.32 3.61 -6.94
C VAL A 4 29.43 2.09 -7.07
N CYS A 5 30.58 1.59 -7.55
CA CYS A 5 30.85 0.15 -7.61
C CYS A 5 30.92 -0.49 -6.22
N LEU A 6 31.45 0.23 -5.21
CA LEU A 6 31.47 -0.25 -3.83
C LEU A 6 30.04 -0.41 -3.27
N PHE A 7 29.16 0.57 -3.55
CA PHE A 7 27.81 0.58 -3.01
C PHE A 7 26.93 -0.54 -3.60
N VAL A 8 27.02 -0.76 -4.91
CA VAL A 8 26.28 -1.84 -5.60
C VAL A 8 26.71 -3.20 -5.06
N CYS A 9 28.01 -3.43 -4.86
CA CYS A 9 28.47 -4.71 -4.32
C CYS A 9 28.19 -4.91 -2.84
N LEU A 10 28.20 -3.85 -2.03
CA LEU A 10 27.79 -3.90 -0.63
C LEU A 10 26.30 -4.25 -0.51
N PHE A 11 25.47 -3.72 -1.42
CA PHE A 11 24.05 -4.05 -1.51
C PHE A 11 23.84 -5.53 -1.87
N PHE A 12 24.52 -6.03 -2.91
CA PHE A 12 24.37 -7.44 -3.32
C PHE A 12 24.94 -8.43 -2.31
N SER A 13 26.04 -8.10 -1.63
CA SER A 13 26.63 -8.98 -0.60
C SER A 13 25.77 -9.02 0.67
N PHE A 14 25.15 -7.90 1.04
CA PHE A 14 24.17 -7.85 2.13
C PHE A 14 22.88 -8.61 1.79
N LEU A 15 22.38 -8.44 0.56
CA LEU A 15 21.20 -9.16 0.07
C LEU A 15 21.45 -10.67 0.01
N PHE A 16 22.63 -11.10 -0.45
CA PHE A 16 23.02 -12.52 -0.48
C PHE A 16 23.16 -13.13 0.93
N PHE A 17 23.68 -12.36 1.89
CA PHE A 17 23.75 -12.80 3.29
C PHE A 17 22.35 -13.00 3.90
N LEU A 18 21.43 -12.07 3.66
CA LEU A 18 20.04 -12.19 4.12
C LEU A 18 19.33 -13.41 3.52
N LEU A 19 19.66 -13.78 2.28
CA LEU A 19 19.03 -14.90 1.58
C LEU A 19 19.64 -16.26 1.92
N THR A 20 20.94 -16.33 2.25
CA THR A 20 21.66 -17.62 2.36
C THR A 20 22.24 -17.90 3.74
N GLY A 21 22.27 -16.92 4.64
CA GLY A 21 22.94 -17.02 5.94
C GLY A 21 24.47 -17.22 5.85
N SER A 22 25.04 -17.18 4.64
CA SER A 22 26.45 -17.45 4.38
C SER A 22 27.18 -16.18 3.96
N VAL A 23 28.39 -15.97 4.49
CA VAL A 23 29.23 -14.82 4.14
C VAL A 23 30.19 -15.26 3.03
N THR A 24 29.89 -14.93 1.78
CA THR A 24 30.82 -15.14 0.66
C THR A 24 31.64 -13.87 0.42
N PRO A 25 32.99 -13.94 0.50
CA PRO A 25 33.83 -12.77 0.26
C PRO A 25 33.83 -12.41 -1.23
N LEU A 26 33.23 -11.27 -1.57
CA LEU A 26 33.23 -10.76 -2.93
C LEU A 26 34.58 -10.07 -3.22
N ARG A 27 35.32 -10.55 -4.23
CA ARG A 27 36.54 -9.89 -4.73
C ARG A 27 36.18 -8.87 -5.80
N LEU A 28 36.58 -7.63 -5.59
CA LEU A 28 36.36 -6.54 -6.55
C LEU A 28 37.69 -6.09 -7.16
N PHE A 29 37.70 -6.04 -8.48
CA PHE A 29 38.72 -5.34 -9.25
C PHE A 29 38.20 -3.96 -9.61
N VAL A 30 38.86 -2.93 -9.09
CA VAL A 30 38.55 -1.54 -9.44
C VAL A 30 39.67 -1.05 -10.36
N SER A 31 39.36 -0.80 -11.63
CA SER A 31 40.23 -0.03 -12.52
C SER A 31 39.86 1.45 -12.38
N ASN A 32 40.87 2.31 -12.32
CA ASN A 32 40.69 3.74 -12.21
C ASN A 32 41.12 4.36 -13.54
N SER A 33 40.23 5.04 -14.26
CA SER A 33 40.49 5.54 -15.62
C SER A 33 41.57 6.63 -15.71
N HIS A 34 42.02 7.17 -14.57
CA HIS A 34 43.07 8.21 -14.50
C HIS A 34 44.40 7.76 -13.88
N LEU A 35 44.53 6.51 -13.45
CA LEU A 35 45.78 5.96 -12.87
C LEU A 35 45.98 4.54 -13.39
N SER A 36 47.13 4.25 -13.99
CA SER A 36 47.50 2.93 -14.58
C SER A 36 47.73 1.81 -13.54
N ARG A 37 46.98 1.80 -12.44
CA ARG A 37 47.05 0.77 -11.38
C ARG A 37 45.64 0.30 -11.00
N SER A 38 45.39 -0.99 -11.19
CA SER A 38 44.23 -1.68 -10.63
C SER A 38 44.52 -2.06 -9.18
N SER A 39 43.58 -1.82 -8.26
CA SER A 39 43.68 -2.24 -6.85
C SER A 39 42.61 -3.28 -6.54
N CYS A 40 43.00 -4.41 -5.96
CA CYS A 40 42.08 -5.46 -5.52
C CYS A 40 41.72 -5.24 -4.05
N LEU A 41 40.42 -5.09 -3.77
CA LEU A 41 39.87 -4.94 -2.42
C LEU A 41 39.02 -6.18 -2.11
N THR A 42 39.14 -6.66 -0.88
CA THR A 42 38.25 -7.67 -0.32
C THR A 42 37.36 -7.01 0.74
N ALA A 43 36.05 -7.20 0.58
CA ALA A 43 35.04 -6.78 1.55
C ALA A 43 34.49 -8.03 2.23
N SER A 44 34.39 -8.01 3.56
CA SER A 44 33.70 -9.03 4.33
C SER A 44 32.73 -8.39 5.32
N VAL A 45 31.64 -9.11 5.60
CA VAL A 45 30.59 -8.71 6.54
C VAL A 45 30.59 -9.70 7.69
N THR A 46 30.68 -9.22 8.92
CA THR A 46 30.50 -10.04 10.12
C THR A 46 29.54 -9.34 11.07
N GLY A 47 28.32 -9.87 11.20
CA GLY A 47 27.23 -9.22 11.94
C GLY A 47 26.87 -7.85 11.34
N LEU A 48 26.79 -6.81 12.17
CA LEU A 48 26.53 -5.42 11.75
C LEU A 48 27.80 -4.64 11.31
N TYR A 49 28.96 -5.29 11.19
CA TYR A 49 30.22 -4.62 10.87
C TYR A 49 30.76 -4.99 9.48
N PHE A 50 31.32 -3.99 8.79
CA PHE A 50 32.01 -4.16 7.52
C PHE A 50 33.52 -3.99 7.68
N TYR A 51 34.29 -4.89 7.05
CA TYR A 51 35.74 -4.83 6.99
C TYR A 51 36.21 -4.73 5.53
N LEU A 52 37.02 -3.72 5.24
CA LEU A 52 37.71 -3.58 3.95
C LEU A 52 39.20 -3.87 4.16
N ARG A 53 39.74 -4.83 3.40
CA ARG A 53 41.17 -5.10 3.33
C ARG A 53 41.70 -4.93 1.91
N GLN A 54 42.82 -4.24 1.81
CA GLN A 54 43.59 -4.16 0.57
C GLN A 54 44.40 -5.44 0.43
N CYS A 55 44.25 -6.14 -0.70
CA CYS A 55 44.97 -7.38 -0.95
C CYS A 55 46.46 -7.07 -1.13
N PRO A 56 47.39 -7.74 -0.42
CA PRO A 56 48.80 -7.59 -0.69
C PRO A 56 49.14 -8.19 -2.07
N GLY A 57 49.77 -7.41 -2.96
CA GLY A 57 50.61 -7.98 -4.02
C GLY A 57 50.00 -8.29 -5.40
N LEU A 58 48.96 -7.59 -5.88
CA LEU A 58 48.50 -7.72 -7.28
C LEU A 58 48.32 -6.35 -7.95
N THR A 59 49.43 -5.77 -8.43
CA THR A 59 49.40 -4.73 -9.46
C THR A 59 49.65 -5.40 -10.82
N ARG A 60 48.63 -5.52 -11.67
CA ARG A 60 48.85 -5.83 -13.10
C ARG A 60 49.40 -4.58 -13.79
N GLN A 61 50.59 -4.67 -14.36
CA GLN A 61 51.06 -3.71 -15.37
C GLN A 61 50.38 -4.06 -16.71
N SER A 62 49.87 -3.05 -17.40
CA SER A 62 49.32 -3.18 -18.77
C SER A 62 50.44 -3.53 -19.77
N PRO A 63 50.17 -4.27 -20.85
CA PRO A 63 51.20 -4.56 -21.85
C PRO A 63 51.49 -3.32 -22.72
N PRO A 64 52.73 -3.11 -23.21
CA PRO A 64 53.04 -2.04 -24.14
C PRO A 64 52.66 -2.42 -25.58
N ASP A 65 52.18 -1.44 -26.34
CA ASP A 65 51.93 -1.56 -27.78
C ASP A 65 53.24 -1.52 -28.59
N SER A 66 53.25 -2.31 -29.66
CA SER A 66 54.13 -2.30 -30.85
C SER A 66 55.57 -2.86 -30.76
N ALA A 67 55.82 -3.78 -31.68
CA ALA A 67 57.05 -4.13 -32.41
C ALA A 67 58.42 -4.07 -31.70
N GLY A 68 59.09 -5.23 -31.68
CA GLY A 68 60.54 -5.31 -31.79
C GLY A 68 61.29 -5.71 -30.51
N THR A 69 62.01 -6.84 -30.64
CA THR A 69 63.20 -7.26 -29.86
C THR A 69 63.02 -7.69 -28.39
N GLU A 70 63.39 -8.96 -28.13
CA GLU A 70 63.60 -9.53 -26.78
C GLU A 70 64.68 -8.77 -25.99
N PRO A 71 64.64 -8.83 -24.65
CA PRO A 71 65.80 -9.41 -23.97
C PRO A 71 65.53 -10.21 -22.67
N ALA A 72 66.31 -11.29 -22.52
CA ALA A 72 67.13 -11.80 -21.40
C ALA A 72 66.74 -11.64 -19.89
N PRO A 73 67.26 -12.53 -19.01
CA PRO A 73 66.67 -12.84 -17.70
C PRO A 73 67.25 -12.04 -16.51
N GLY A 74 66.45 -11.97 -15.44
CA GLY A 74 66.92 -11.73 -14.07
C GLY A 74 66.77 -10.30 -13.57
N ILE A 75 65.79 -10.10 -12.68
CA ILE A 75 65.83 -9.21 -11.51
C ILE A 75 64.68 -9.67 -10.60
N SER A 76 65.00 -10.07 -9.38
CA SER A 76 64.02 -10.17 -8.29
C SER A 76 63.89 -8.82 -7.61
N PRO A 77 62.68 -8.39 -7.22
CA PRO A 77 62.57 -7.35 -6.19
C PRO A 77 61.70 -7.81 -5.02
N LYS A 78 62.40 -8.06 -3.90
CA LYS A 78 62.13 -7.60 -2.54
C LYS A 78 60.66 -7.46 -2.11
N SER A 79 60.28 -8.29 -1.14
CA SER A 79 59.11 -8.12 -0.30
C SER A 79 59.22 -6.81 0.50
N GLN A 80 58.28 -5.89 0.29
CA GLN A 80 58.02 -4.79 1.22
C GLN A 80 56.71 -5.07 1.95
N SER A 81 56.78 -5.11 3.29
CA SER A 81 55.62 -5.28 4.15
C SER A 81 54.71 -4.05 4.06
N ILE A 82 53.51 -4.21 3.50
CA ILE A 82 52.48 -3.17 3.56
C ILE A 82 51.71 -3.40 4.85
N LYS A 83 51.84 -2.49 5.83
CA LYS A 83 51.00 -2.46 7.04
C LYS A 83 49.53 -2.31 6.61
N GLY A 84 48.73 -3.34 6.83
CA GLY A 84 47.30 -3.34 6.51
C GLY A 84 46.54 -2.31 7.33
N CYS A 85 46.03 -1.26 6.67
CA CYS A 85 45.13 -0.30 7.28
C CYS A 85 43.72 -0.92 7.33
N SER A 86 43.30 -1.39 8.51
CA SER A 86 41.92 -1.82 8.75
C SER A 86 41.17 -0.67 9.41
N LYS A 87 40.17 -0.12 8.71
CA LYS A 87 39.28 0.90 9.28
C LYS A 87 37.92 0.25 9.59
N LYS A 88 37.48 0.41 10.83
CA LYS A 88 36.20 -0.08 11.34
C LYS A 88 35.17 1.04 11.21
N TYR A 89 34.02 0.76 10.61
CA TYR A 89 32.92 1.73 10.48
C TYR A 89 31.64 1.19 11.12
N SER A 90 30.96 2.05 11.87
CA SER A 90 29.62 1.81 12.43
C SER A 90 28.55 2.32 11.45
N LEU A 91 27.45 1.57 11.31
CA LEU A 91 26.30 1.92 10.45
C LEU A 91 25.71 3.32 10.74
N PHE A 92 25.92 3.87 11.94
CA PHE A 92 25.41 5.18 12.34
C PHE A 92 26.19 6.39 11.77
N GLU A 93 27.46 6.23 11.37
CA GLU A 93 28.29 7.38 10.97
C GLU A 93 28.18 7.78 9.49
N ILE A 94 27.57 6.94 8.64
CA ILE A 94 27.44 7.22 7.20
C ILE A 94 26.37 8.28 6.92
N SER A 95 25.50 8.58 7.88
CA SER A 95 24.41 9.57 7.76
C SER A 95 24.88 11.04 7.71
N LYS A 96 26.11 11.38 8.16
CA LYS A 96 26.52 12.79 8.36
C LYS A 96 27.55 13.37 7.39
N ARG A 97 28.01 12.64 6.37
CA ARG A 97 28.87 13.22 5.33
C ARG A 97 28.06 13.52 4.08
N LYS A 98 27.94 14.81 3.75
CA LYS A 98 27.40 15.36 2.50
C LYS A 98 28.12 14.72 1.30
N VAL A 99 27.66 13.56 0.87
CA VAL A 99 27.82 13.10 -0.50
C VAL A 99 26.55 13.56 -1.19
N GLY A 100 26.68 14.35 -2.25
CA GLY A 100 25.56 14.73 -3.11
C GLY A 100 24.93 13.46 -3.66
N LEU A 101 23.92 12.97 -2.96
CA LEU A 101 23.17 11.77 -3.30
C LEU A 101 21.85 12.27 -3.88
N LEU A 102 21.57 11.87 -5.12
CA LEU A 102 20.21 11.75 -5.61
C LEU A 102 19.38 11.15 -4.48
N SER A 103 18.37 11.89 -4.04
CA SER A 103 17.45 11.49 -2.98
C SER A 103 16.66 10.27 -3.44
N ALA A 104 17.27 9.09 -3.32
CA ALA A 104 16.53 7.86 -3.25
C ALA A 104 15.82 7.89 -1.89
N ASN A 105 14.55 8.29 -1.90
CA ASN A 105 13.67 8.15 -0.76
C ASN A 105 13.56 6.66 -0.46
N ILE A 106 14.40 6.15 0.45
CA ILE A 106 14.23 4.83 1.04
C ILE A 106 13.04 4.96 1.98
N PHE A 107 11.85 4.65 1.45
CA PHE A 107 10.64 4.54 2.24
C PHE A 107 10.69 3.20 2.98
N VAL A 108 11.07 3.25 4.27
CA VAL A 108 10.97 2.09 5.15
C VAL A 108 9.48 1.90 5.44
N MET A 109 8.87 0.87 4.83
CA MET A 109 7.46 0.58 5.05
C MET A 109 7.25 0.12 6.51
N PRO A 110 6.31 0.72 7.27
CA PRO A 110 6.04 0.32 8.65
C PRO A 110 5.47 -1.11 8.70
N GLU A 111 5.77 -1.85 9.78
CA GLU A 111 5.32 -3.23 10.06
C GLU A 111 3.80 -3.40 10.23
N SER A 112 3.03 -2.32 10.07
CA SER A 112 1.57 -2.31 10.13
C SER A 112 0.99 -2.85 8.83
N LYS A 113 0.59 -4.12 8.85
CA LYS A 113 0.14 -4.81 7.65
C LYS A 113 -1.15 -4.22 7.07
N THR A 114 -2.16 -3.84 7.87
CA THR A 114 -3.43 -3.28 7.35
C THR A 114 -3.55 -1.76 7.45
N ASN A 115 -3.83 -1.08 6.32
CA ASN A 115 -3.82 0.39 6.23
C ASN A 115 -5.14 1.03 5.77
N LEU A 116 -6.08 0.24 5.22
CA LEU A 116 -7.39 0.73 4.81
C LEU A 116 -8.49 -0.27 5.17
N VAL A 117 -9.50 0.17 5.92
CA VAL A 117 -10.70 -0.61 6.22
C VAL A 117 -11.92 0.10 5.66
N LEU A 118 -12.69 -0.60 4.83
CA LEU A 118 -13.94 -0.12 4.23
C LEU A 118 -15.12 -0.82 4.93
N VAL A 119 -16.14 -0.06 5.32
CA VAL A 119 -17.33 -0.60 5.98
C VAL A 119 -18.57 0.05 5.40
N ARG A 120 -19.50 -0.77 4.90
CA ARG A 120 -20.84 -0.30 4.54
C ARG A 120 -21.64 -0.06 5.82
N HIS A 121 -22.38 1.04 5.87
CA HIS A 121 -23.30 1.33 6.98
C HIS A 121 -24.24 0.16 7.30
N GLY A 122 -24.72 0.08 8.55
CA GLY A 122 -25.72 -0.91 8.97
C GLY A 122 -27.08 -0.70 8.30
N GLU A 123 -28.00 -1.65 8.43
CA GLU A 123 -29.36 -1.55 7.89
C GLU A 123 -30.07 -0.23 8.27
N SER A 124 -30.58 0.49 7.27
CA SER A 124 -31.44 1.66 7.47
C SER A 124 -32.93 1.32 7.45
N GLU A 125 -33.78 2.21 7.97
CA GLU A 125 -35.24 2.05 7.93
C GLU A 125 -35.75 1.78 6.51
N TRP A 126 -35.20 2.48 5.52
CA TRP A 126 -35.59 2.30 4.12
C TRP A 126 -35.00 1.04 3.48
N ASN A 127 -33.86 0.53 3.98
CA ASN A 127 -33.38 -0.78 3.58
C ASN A 127 -34.35 -1.88 4.03
N LYS A 128 -34.82 -1.80 5.28
CA LYS A 128 -35.83 -2.72 5.84
C LYS A 128 -37.14 -2.68 5.08
N LEU A 129 -37.58 -1.48 4.65
CA LEU A 129 -38.79 -1.29 3.84
C LEU A 129 -38.59 -1.58 2.33
N ASN A 130 -37.40 -2.03 1.93
CA ASN A 130 -37.04 -2.29 0.53
C ASN A 130 -37.28 -1.10 -0.41
N LEU A 131 -37.01 0.12 0.07
CA LEU A 131 -37.13 1.36 -0.71
C LEU A 131 -35.80 1.73 -1.38
N PHE A 132 -35.86 2.41 -2.52
CA PHE A 132 -34.69 3.12 -3.05
C PHE A 132 -34.38 4.34 -2.18
N THR A 133 -33.16 4.43 -1.65
CA THR A 133 -32.81 5.48 -0.67
C THR A 133 -32.02 6.62 -1.28
N GLY A 134 -30.87 6.31 -1.89
CA GLY A 134 -29.96 7.30 -2.45
C GLY A 134 -29.55 8.35 -1.42
N TRP A 135 -29.73 9.62 -1.77
CA TRP A 135 -29.32 10.76 -0.95
C TRP A 135 -30.35 11.15 0.12
N LYS A 136 -31.49 10.47 0.21
CA LYS A 136 -32.36 10.59 1.38
C LYS A 136 -31.64 10.10 2.61
N ASP A 137 -32.03 10.62 3.77
CA ASP A 137 -31.30 10.39 5.02
C ASP A 137 -32.14 9.66 6.09
N PRO A 138 -32.59 8.42 5.82
CA PRO A 138 -33.26 7.62 6.83
C PRO A 138 -32.27 7.17 7.92
N ALA A 139 -32.79 6.99 9.13
CA ALA A 139 -32.00 6.54 10.25
C ALA A 139 -31.61 5.05 10.12
N LEU A 140 -30.65 4.62 10.96
CA LEU A 140 -30.37 3.20 11.17
C LEU A 140 -31.52 2.54 11.95
N THR A 141 -31.83 1.30 11.60
CA THR A 141 -32.67 0.45 12.46
C THR A 141 -31.88 -0.02 13.67
N GLU A 142 -32.57 -0.59 14.67
CA GLU A 142 -31.87 -1.22 15.80
C GLU A 142 -30.94 -2.34 15.33
N LYS A 143 -31.37 -3.12 14.33
CA LYS A 143 -30.51 -4.12 13.67
C LYS A 143 -29.27 -3.48 13.04
N GLY A 144 -29.41 -2.35 12.35
CA GLY A 144 -28.28 -1.62 11.78
C GLY A 144 -27.30 -1.08 12.83
N ARG A 145 -27.81 -0.67 14.00
CA ARG A 145 -26.96 -0.29 15.15
C ARG A 145 -26.20 -1.48 15.71
N GLU A 146 -26.85 -2.64 15.85
CA GLU A 146 -26.20 -3.89 16.27
C GLU A 146 -25.15 -4.38 15.25
N GLU A 147 -25.42 -4.26 13.95
CA GLU A 147 -24.43 -4.50 12.90
C GLU A 147 -23.19 -3.61 13.07
N ALA A 148 -23.38 -2.32 13.34
CA ALA A 148 -22.28 -1.40 13.60
C ALA A 148 -21.48 -1.78 14.86
N LYS A 149 -22.15 -2.15 15.96
CA LYS A 149 -21.49 -2.64 17.18
C LYS A 149 -20.65 -3.89 16.90
N LYS A 150 -21.23 -4.87 16.19
CA LYS A 150 -20.54 -6.11 15.81
C LYS A 150 -19.32 -5.82 14.93
N ALA A 151 -19.44 -4.91 13.96
CA ALA A 151 -18.32 -4.47 13.12
C ALA A 151 -17.18 -3.87 13.96
N GLY A 152 -17.52 -2.96 14.88
CA GLY A 152 -16.56 -2.36 15.81
C GLY A 152 -15.91 -3.39 16.72
N GLN A 153 -16.69 -4.32 17.27
CA GLN A 153 -16.18 -5.38 18.15
C GLN A 153 -15.21 -6.30 17.41
N LYS A 154 -15.55 -6.70 16.19
CA LYS A 154 -14.70 -7.54 15.33
C LYS A 154 -13.34 -6.90 15.08
N LEU A 155 -13.33 -5.61 14.74
CA LEU A 155 -12.10 -4.84 14.55
C LEU A 155 -11.31 -4.71 15.87
N LYS A 156 -12.01 -4.50 16.99
CA LYS A 156 -11.38 -4.41 18.31
C LYS A 156 -10.69 -5.71 18.72
N ASP A 157 -11.36 -6.85 18.51
CA ASP A 157 -10.86 -8.18 18.86
C ASP A 157 -9.61 -8.53 18.04
N GLU A 158 -9.53 -8.06 16.80
CA GLU A 158 -8.36 -8.19 15.93
C GLU A 158 -7.27 -7.12 16.22
N GLY A 159 -7.48 -6.25 17.22
CA GLY A 159 -6.50 -5.26 17.64
C GLY A 159 -6.35 -4.06 16.70
N PHE A 160 -7.35 -3.78 15.86
CA PHE A 160 -7.34 -2.61 14.98
C PHE A 160 -7.34 -1.31 15.78
N LYS A 161 -6.60 -0.34 15.25
CA LYS A 161 -6.63 1.07 15.65
C LYS A 161 -6.57 1.93 14.41
N PHE A 162 -7.26 3.07 14.41
CA PHE A 162 -7.28 3.98 13.28
C PHE A 162 -6.70 5.34 13.63
N ASP A 163 -5.94 5.93 12.71
CA ASP A 163 -5.39 7.28 12.87
C ASP A 163 -6.39 8.35 12.36
N ILE A 164 -7.24 7.96 11.42
CA ILE A 164 -8.22 8.83 10.79
C ILE A 164 -9.40 8.03 10.24
N ALA A 165 -10.60 8.62 10.30
CA ALA A 165 -11.79 8.06 9.69
C ALA A 165 -12.43 9.00 8.66
N PHE A 166 -13.06 8.40 7.66
CA PHE A 166 -13.82 9.07 6.62
C PHE A 166 -15.27 8.57 6.61
N THR A 167 -16.20 9.48 6.36
CA THR A 167 -17.59 9.12 6.17
C THR A 167 -18.31 10.06 5.21
N SER A 168 -19.52 9.67 4.80
CA SER A 168 -20.37 10.47 3.92
C SER A 168 -21.05 11.63 4.66
N ALA A 169 -21.75 12.49 3.92
CA ALA A 169 -22.63 13.50 4.50
C ALA A 169 -23.93 12.93 5.12
N LEU A 170 -24.25 11.65 4.93
CA LEU A 170 -25.51 11.03 5.35
C LEU A 170 -25.41 10.41 6.75
N SER A 171 -26.42 10.67 7.59
CA SER A 171 -26.45 10.33 9.02
C SER A 171 -26.23 8.84 9.28
N ARG A 172 -26.84 7.94 8.51
CA ARG A 172 -26.68 6.49 8.70
C ARG A 172 -25.23 5.99 8.66
N ALA A 173 -24.39 6.58 7.81
CA ALA A 173 -22.97 6.25 7.76
C ALA A 173 -22.21 6.88 8.94
N GLN A 174 -22.55 8.13 9.29
CA GLN A 174 -21.97 8.83 10.44
C GLN A 174 -22.29 8.12 11.76
N THR A 175 -23.54 7.69 11.96
CA THR A 175 -23.97 6.94 13.15
C THR A 175 -23.31 5.57 13.19
N THR A 176 -23.17 4.87 12.06
CA THR A 176 -22.41 3.61 12.01
C THR A 176 -20.98 3.84 12.47
N LEU A 177 -20.29 4.85 11.92
CA LEU A 177 -18.92 5.19 12.30
C LEU A 177 -18.83 5.52 13.79
N SER A 178 -19.72 6.36 14.31
CA SER A 178 -19.74 6.76 15.72
C SER A 178 -19.84 5.55 16.65
N ILE A 179 -20.75 4.61 16.37
CA ILE A 179 -20.92 3.39 17.17
C ILE A 179 -19.66 2.53 17.11
N MET A 180 -19.07 2.37 15.92
CA MET A 180 -17.84 1.58 15.78
C MET A 180 -16.67 2.18 16.57
N LEU A 181 -16.51 3.50 16.52
CA LEU A 181 -15.46 4.21 17.26
C LEU A 181 -15.66 4.14 18.76
N GLU A 182 -16.90 4.21 19.24
CA GLU A 182 -17.22 4.01 20.65
C GLU A 182 -16.78 2.62 21.13
N VAL A 183 -17.12 1.57 20.38
CA VAL A 183 -16.72 0.18 20.70
C VAL A 183 -15.19 0.04 20.71
N LEU A 184 -14.52 0.64 19.73
CA LEU A 184 -13.05 0.66 19.62
C LEU A 184 -12.37 1.51 20.71
N GLY A 185 -13.12 2.35 21.43
CA GLY A 185 -12.58 3.31 22.38
C GLY A 185 -11.81 4.46 21.71
N GLN A 186 -12.21 4.85 20.50
CA GLN A 186 -11.54 5.83 19.64
C GLN A 186 -12.43 7.05 19.33
N ASN A 187 -12.99 7.68 20.37
CA ASN A 187 -13.93 8.81 20.19
C ASN A 187 -13.26 10.12 19.73
N ASP A 188 -11.95 10.27 19.98
CA ASP A 188 -11.21 11.51 19.71
C ASP A 188 -10.43 11.51 18.39
N ILE A 189 -10.66 10.52 17.51
CA ILE A 189 -9.95 10.47 16.23
C ILE A 189 -10.47 11.55 15.27
N THR A 190 -9.61 11.97 14.35
CA THR A 190 -10.02 12.87 13.27
C THR A 190 -11.03 12.18 12.35
N ILE A 191 -12.21 12.77 12.20
CA ILE A 191 -13.26 12.31 11.29
C ILE A 191 -13.45 13.36 10.19
N ILE A 192 -13.28 12.95 8.93
CA ILE A 192 -13.54 13.77 7.76
C ILE A 192 -14.85 13.32 7.10
N LYS A 193 -15.74 14.28 6.85
CA LYS A 193 -17.05 14.05 6.22
C LYS A 193 -17.05 14.68 4.85
N ASP A 194 -17.46 13.93 3.82
CA ASP A 194 -17.59 14.48 2.47
C ASP A 194 -18.75 13.87 1.68
N LYS A 195 -19.43 14.70 0.90
CA LYS A 195 -20.52 14.29 0.01
C LYS A 195 -20.06 13.37 -1.11
N ALA A 196 -18.78 13.41 -1.50
CA ALA A 196 -18.18 12.53 -2.49
C ALA A 196 -18.34 11.05 -2.11
N LEU A 197 -18.46 10.74 -0.81
CA LEU A 197 -18.68 9.39 -0.29
C LEU A 197 -20.16 9.00 -0.17
N ASN A 198 -21.12 9.87 -0.52
CA ASN A 198 -22.56 9.57 -0.47
C ASN A 198 -22.93 8.36 -1.35
N GLU A 199 -24.05 7.72 -1.02
CA GLU A 199 -24.67 6.67 -1.84
C GLU A 199 -24.96 7.16 -3.27
N ARG A 200 -25.12 6.25 -4.23
CA ARG A 200 -25.63 6.57 -5.57
C ARG A 200 -26.99 7.27 -5.46
N ASP A 201 -27.16 8.40 -6.14
CA ASP A 201 -28.48 9.03 -6.25
C ASP A 201 -29.39 8.17 -7.14
N TYR A 202 -30.59 7.85 -6.65
CA TYR A 202 -31.56 7.06 -7.38
C TYR A 202 -32.57 7.92 -8.14
N GLY A 203 -32.45 9.26 -8.07
CA GLY A 203 -33.30 10.19 -8.82
C GLY A 203 -34.78 9.94 -8.55
N ASP A 204 -35.55 9.80 -9.63
CA ASP A 204 -37.00 9.60 -9.58
C ASP A 204 -37.43 8.27 -8.93
N LEU A 205 -36.51 7.31 -8.75
CA LEU A 205 -36.82 6.05 -8.06
C LEU A 205 -36.82 6.21 -6.54
N THR A 206 -36.23 7.28 -6.01
CA THR A 206 -36.06 7.50 -4.59
C THR A 206 -37.40 7.48 -3.84
N GLY A 207 -37.49 6.67 -2.79
CA GLY A 207 -38.69 6.47 -1.98
C GLY A 207 -39.65 5.41 -2.50
N LEU A 208 -39.48 4.94 -3.74
CA LEU A 208 -40.30 3.84 -4.27
C LEU A 208 -39.85 2.51 -3.70
N ASN A 209 -40.81 1.63 -3.42
CA ASN A 209 -40.52 0.24 -3.12
C ASN A 209 -40.00 -0.46 -4.39
N LYS A 210 -38.96 -1.29 -4.26
CA LYS A 210 -38.32 -1.94 -5.41
C LYS A 210 -39.25 -2.90 -6.15
N ASP A 211 -40.17 -3.57 -5.45
CA ASP A 211 -41.12 -4.49 -6.07
C ASP A 211 -42.21 -3.72 -6.83
N GLU A 212 -42.68 -2.60 -6.28
CA GLU A 212 -43.60 -1.69 -6.96
C GLU A 212 -42.96 -1.03 -8.19
N ALA A 213 -41.70 -0.61 -8.08
CA ALA A 213 -40.96 -0.06 -9.21
C ALA A 213 -40.85 -1.07 -10.35
N ARG A 214 -40.57 -2.36 -10.06
CA ARG A 214 -40.54 -3.42 -11.09
C ARG A 214 -41.91 -3.58 -11.77
N LYS A 215 -43.01 -3.52 -11.01
CA LYS A 215 -44.36 -3.57 -11.58
C LYS A 215 -44.68 -2.36 -12.46
N LYS A 216 -44.23 -1.17 -12.05
CA LYS A 216 -44.53 0.10 -12.75
C LYS A 216 -43.68 0.31 -14.00
N PHE A 217 -42.38 0.04 -13.92
CA PHE A 217 -41.41 0.38 -14.98
C PHE A 217 -40.89 -0.84 -15.74
N GLY A 218 -41.26 -2.05 -15.31
CA GLY A 218 -40.75 -3.31 -15.87
C GLY A 218 -39.53 -3.82 -15.10
N GLU A 219 -39.45 -5.14 -14.94
CA GLU A 219 -38.36 -5.80 -14.21
C GLU A 219 -37.00 -5.56 -14.87
N GLU A 220 -36.91 -5.73 -16.19
CA GLU A 220 -35.68 -5.51 -16.96
C GLU A 220 -35.18 -4.08 -16.85
N GLN A 221 -36.07 -3.09 -16.96
CA GLN A 221 -35.67 -1.68 -16.88
C GLN A 221 -35.16 -1.32 -15.47
N VAL A 222 -35.84 -1.79 -14.43
CA VAL A 222 -35.39 -1.59 -13.04
C VAL A 222 -34.09 -2.37 -12.78
N HIS A 223 -33.91 -3.54 -13.39
CA HIS A 223 -32.66 -4.28 -13.32
C HIS A 223 -31.52 -3.47 -13.94
N ILE A 224 -31.71 -2.91 -15.14
CA ILE A 224 -30.73 -2.04 -15.82
C ILE A 224 -30.37 -0.85 -14.94
N TRP A 225 -31.33 -0.08 -14.45
CA TRP A 225 -31.05 1.06 -13.56
C TRP A 225 -30.36 0.67 -12.25
N ARG A 226 -30.56 -0.56 -11.78
CA ARG A 226 -29.94 -1.05 -10.55
C ARG A 226 -28.53 -1.60 -10.77
N ARG A 227 -28.31 -2.31 -11.86
CA ARG A 227 -27.18 -3.21 -12.10
C ARG A 227 -26.32 -2.84 -13.29
N SER A 228 -26.73 -1.88 -14.13
CA SER A 228 -25.84 -1.31 -15.12
C SER A 228 -24.78 -0.43 -14.45
N TYR A 229 -23.60 -0.42 -15.06
CA TYR A 229 -22.50 0.46 -14.66
C TYR A 229 -22.77 1.90 -15.10
N ASP A 230 -23.23 2.11 -16.33
CA ASP A 230 -23.28 3.40 -17.01
C ASP A 230 -24.70 3.95 -17.23
N VAL A 231 -25.75 3.13 -17.11
CA VAL A 231 -27.14 3.58 -17.32
C VAL A 231 -27.76 4.08 -16.01
N PRO A 232 -28.03 5.39 -15.87
CA PRO A 232 -28.67 5.94 -14.67
C PRO A 232 -30.20 5.76 -14.69
N PRO A 233 -30.86 5.74 -13.51
CA PRO A 233 -32.29 6.04 -13.45
C PRO A 233 -32.56 7.50 -13.83
N PRO A 234 -33.80 7.87 -14.20
CA PRO A 234 -34.17 9.25 -14.50
C PRO A 234 -33.80 10.20 -13.34
N ASN A 235 -33.13 11.31 -13.67
CA ASN A 235 -32.64 12.32 -12.72
C ASN A 235 -31.73 11.77 -11.60
N GLY A 236 -31.12 10.61 -11.79
CA GLY A 236 -30.21 10.00 -10.80
C GLY A 236 -28.80 9.74 -11.35
N GLU A 237 -28.03 8.98 -10.58
CA GLU A 237 -26.66 8.61 -10.89
C GLU A 237 -26.58 7.14 -11.35
N SER A 238 -25.72 6.85 -12.33
CA SER A 238 -25.22 5.52 -12.59
C SER A 238 -24.08 5.18 -11.62
N LEU A 239 -23.58 3.94 -11.64
CA LEU A 239 -22.39 3.61 -10.85
C LEU A 239 -21.15 4.35 -11.38
N GLU A 240 -21.06 4.57 -12.69
CA GLU A 240 -20.03 5.40 -13.32
C GLU A 240 -20.06 6.85 -12.83
N LEU A 241 -21.24 7.48 -12.77
CA LEU A 241 -21.38 8.85 -12.24
C LEU A 241 -21.02 8.92 -10.75
N THR A 242 -21.40 7.91 -9.98
CA THR A 242 -20.97 7.78 -8.57
C THR A 242 -19.44 7.68 -8.47
N ALA A 243 -18.81 6.89 -9.34
CA ALA A 243 -17.36 6.75 -9.40
C ALA A 243 -16.66 8.07 -9.79
N LYS A 244 -17.22 8.83 -10.74
CA LYS A 244 -16.67 10.13 -11.19
C LYS A 244 -16.52 11.16 -10.06
N ARG A 245 -17.35 11.09 -9.01
CA ARG A 245 -17.16 11.92 -7.80
C ARG A 245 -16.41 11.22 -6.67
N THR A 246 -16.53 9.90 -6.54
CA THR A 246 -15.94 9.16 -5.42
C THR A 246 -14.44 8.94 -5.62
N LEU A 247 -14.01 8.61 -6.84
CA LEU A 247 -12.62 8.26 -7.13
C LEU A 247 -11.65 9.44 -7.01
N PRO A 248 -11.95 10.65 -7.52
CA PRO A 248 -11.07 11.80 -7.30
C PRO A 248 -10.87 12.09 -5.81
N TYR A 249 -11.95 12.05 -5.02
CA TYR A 249 -11.85 12.22 -3.56
C TYR A 249 -11.02 11.11 -2.91
N PHE A 250 -11.17 9.86 -3.36
CA PHE A 250 -10.34 8.76 -2.88
C PHE A 250 -8.86 8.99 -3.20
N ASP A 251 -8.52 9.38 -4.44
CA ASP A 251 -7.14 9.57 -4.88
C ASP A 251 -6.46 10.81 -4.27
N GLU A 252 -7.21 11.88 -4.01
CA GLU A 252 -6.68 13.14 -3.48
C GLU A 252 -6.64 13.16 -1.95
N GLU A 253 -7.63 12.56 -1.28
CA GLU A 253 -7.76 12.66 0.18
C GLU A 253 -7.43 11.36 0.92
N ILE A 254 -8.02 10.24 0.52
CA ILE A 254 -7.96 8.99 1.30
C ILE A 254 -6.65 8.25 1.02
N LYS A 255 -6.37 8.00 -0.26
CA LYS A 255 -5.22 7.21 -0.71
C LYS A 255 -3.89 7.78 -0.27
N PRO A 256 -3.60 9.10 -0.31
CA PRO A 256 -2.32 9.62 0.15
C PRO A 256 -2.11 9.39 1.65
N LYS A 257 -3.18 9.38 2.45
CA LYS A 257 -3.12 9.08 3.88
C LYS A 257 -2.77 7.60 4.11
N VAL A 258 -3.38 6.69 3.35
CA VAL A 258 -3.01 5.26 3.36
C VAL A 258 -1.54 5.08 2.95
N LEU A 259 -1.11 5.72 1.85
CA LEU A 259 0.27 5.65 1.34
C LEU A 259 1.30 6.24 2.32
N SER A 260 0.89 7.19 3.15
CA SER A 260 1.73 7.74 4.23
C SER A 260 1.88 6.81 5.45
N GLY A 261 1.27 5.62 5.41
CA GLY A 261 1.31 4.64 6.49
C GLY A 261 0.26 4.84 7.58
N LYS A 262 -0.74 5.71 7.36
CA LYS A 262 -1.86 5.86 8.31
C LYS A 262 -2.83 4.70 8.17
N LYS A 263 -3.38 4.26 9.30
CA LYS A 263 -4.49 3.32 9.38
C LYS A 263 -5.80 4.07 9.19
N VAL A 264 -6.43 3.87 8.03
CA VAL A 264 -7.61 4.63 7.60
C VAL A 264 -8.87 3.77 7.71
N LEU A 265 -9.91 4.29 8.35
CA LEU A 265 -11.26 3.72 8.33
C LEU A 265 -12.17 4.53 7.41
N VAL A 266 -12.92 3.88 6.53
CA VAL A 266 -13.92 4.53 5.66
C VAL A 266 -15.26 3.85 5.90
N VAL A 267 -16.22 4.59 6.47
CA VAL A 267 -17.59 4.12 6.67
C VAL A 267 -18.53 4.88 5.74
N ALA A 268 -19.06 4.19 4.73
CA ALA A 268 -19.85 4.80 3.66
C ALA A 268 -20.98 3.86 3.18
N HIS A 269 -21.25 3.85 1.88
CA HIS A 269 -22.43 3.21 1.28
C HIS A 269 -22.04 2.17 0.24
N GLY A 270 -23.01 1.38 -0.22
CA GLY A 270 -22.75 0.28 -1.13
C GLY A 270 -22.07 0.74 -2.42
N ASN A 271 -22.62 1.74 -3.12
CA ASN A 271 -22.09 2.11 -4.43
C ASN A 271 -20.82 2.97 -4.35
N SER A 272 -20.68 3.85 -3.34
CA SER A 272 -19.43 4.60 -3.18
C SER A 272 -18.26 3.69 -2.81
N LEU A 273 -18.46 2.72 -1.91
CA LEU A 273 -17.44 1.71 -1.62
C LEU A 273 -17.16 0.80 -2.82
N ARG A 274 -18.17 0.41 -3.60
CA ARG A 274 -17.96 -0.34 -4.85
C ARG A 274 -17.04 0.41 -5.82
N SER A 275 -17.20 1.71 -5.99
CA SER A 275 -16.31 2.51 -6.83
C SER A 275 -14.85 2.43 -6.34
N ILE A 276 -14.61 2.60 -5.04
CA ILE A 276 -13.26 2.50 -4.45
C ILE A 276 -12.68 1.10 -4.66
N ILE A 277 -13.47 0.05 -4.37
CA ILE A 277 -13.09 -1.34 -4.52
C ILE A 277 -12.76 -1.68 -5.97
N MET A 278 -13.54 -1.17 -6.93
CA MET A 278 -13.30 -1.34 -8.36
C MET A 278 -11.92 -0.84 -8.76
N GLN A 279 -11.53 0.36 -8.27
CA GLN A 279 -10.22 0.93 -8.55
C GLN A 279 -9.08 0.16 -7.86
N ILE A 280 -9.26 -0.25 -6.61
CA ILE A 280 -8.22 -0.99 -5.86
C ILE A 280 -7.99 -2.38 -6.45
N GLU A 281 -9.06 -3.11 -6.78
CA GLU A 281 -8.98 -4.49 -7.26
C GLU A 281 -8.86 -4.58 -8.79
N GLY A 282 -8.84 -3.46 -9.52
CA GLY A 282 -8.73 -3.43 -10.98
C GLY A 282 -9.92 -4.06 -11.70
N LEU A 283 -11.11 -3.99 -11.11
CA LEU A 283 -12.31 -4.62 -11.64
C LEU A 283 -12.92 -3.80 -12.77
N SER A 284 -13.48 -4.48 -13.75
CA SER A 284 -14.34 -3.88 -14.77
C SER A 284 -15.71 -3.48 -14.21
N GLY A 285 -16.43 -2.62 -14.95
CA GLY A 285 -17.81 -2.25 -14.64
C GLY A 285 -18.75 -3.46 -14.52
N GLU A 286 -18.54 -4.50 -15.32
CA GLU A 286 -19.34 -5.74 -15.31
C GLU A 286 -19.04 -6.64 -14.10
N GLU A 287 -17.82 -6.61 -13.58
CA GLU A 287 -17.44 -7.38 -12.40
C GLU A 287 -17.95 -6.73 -11.11
N ILE A 288 -17.83 -5.40 -11.01
CA ILE A 288 -18.21 -4.70 -9.77
C ILE A 288 -19.71 -4.74 -9.51
N VAL A 289 -20.55 -4.73 -10.56
CA VAL A 289 -22.02 -4.75 -10.42
C VAL A 289 -22.54 -6.07 -9.84
N LYS A 290 -21.74 -7.14 -9.95
CA LYS A 290 -22.01 -8.47 -9.35
C LYS A 290 -21.57 -8.55 -7.89
N LYS A 291 -20.70 -7.66 -7.43
CA LYS A 291 -20.15 -7.68 -6.07
C LYS A 291 -21.16 -7.11 -5.07
N GLU A 292 -21.63 -7.93 -4.14
CA GLU A 292 -22.45 -7.47 -3.02
C GLU A 292 -21.58 -7.11 -1.81
N LEU A 293 -21.90 -5.97 -1.18
CA LEU A 293 -21.27 -5.56 0.07
C LEU A 293 -22.31 -5.71 1.18
N GLU A 294 -22.06 -6.63 2.10
CA GLU A 294 -22.90 -6.83 3.28
C GLU A 294 -22.86 -5.61 4.21
N THR A 295 -23.96 -5.34 4.91
CA THR A 295 -24.04 -4.22 5.86
C THR A 295 -23.25 -4.55 7.13
N GLY A 296 -22.45 -3.60 7.62
CA GLY A 296 -21.67 -3.79 8.85
C GLY A 296 -20.57 -4.86 8.77
N VAL A 297 -20.16 -5.30 7.57
CA VAL A 297 -19.04 -6.23 7.41
C VAL A 297 -17.79 -5.47 6.95
N PRO A 298 -16.73 -5.41 7.76
CA PRO A 298 -15.49 -4.74 7.37
C PRO A 298 -14.74 -5.47 6.24
N ILE A 299 -14.16 -4.69 5.33
CA ILE A 299 -13.29 -5.16 4.25
C ILE A 299 -11.94 -4.46 4.40
N SER A 300 -10.87 -5.23 4.54
CA SER A 300 -9.52 -4.74 4.83
C SER A 300 -8.57 -4.83 3.63
N TYR A 301 -7.72 -3.82 3.48
CA TYR A 301 -6.68 -3.73 2.47
C TYR A 301 -5.33 -3.32 3.10
N GLU A 302 -4.24 -3.86 2.56
CA GLU A 302 -2.85 -3.56 2.96
C GLU A 302 -2.16 -2.74 1.90
N LEU A 303 -1.15 -2.02 2.33
CA LEU A 303 -0.19 -1.44 1.41
C LEU A 303 0.95 -2.43 1.25
N ASP A 304 1.23 -2.84 0.02
CA ASP A 304 2.44 -3.57 -0.34
C ASP A 304 3.37 -2.69 -1.22
N SER A 305 4.46 -3.28 -1.70
CA SER A 305 5.42 -2.58 -2.57
C SER A 305 4.84 -2.11 -3.92
N ASN A 306 3.70 -2.66 -4.33
CA ASN A 306 3.04 -2.40 -5.60
C ASN A 306 1.76 -1.54 -5.46
N GLY A 307 1.26 -1.33 -4.24
CA GLY A 307 0.08 -0.51 -3.97
C GLY A 307 -0.86 -1.10 -2.93
N ILE A 308 -2.14 -0.71 -2.99
CA ILE A 308 -3.15 -1.19 -2.05
C ILE A 308 -3.67 -2.55 -2.55
N ASN A 309 -3.50 -3.60 -1.74
CA ASN A 309 -3.90 -4.96 -2.07
C ASN A 309 -4.92 -5.49 -1.07
N LYS A 310 -5.86 -6.30 -1.56
CA LYS A 310 -6.88 -6.92 -0.73
C LYS A 310 -6.27 -8.02 0.14
N ILE A 311 -6.60 -8.01 1.44
CA ILE A 311 -6.32 -9.17 2.29
C ILE A 311 -7.51 -10.11 2.23
N PRO A 312 -7.30 -11.43 2.16
CA PRO A 312 -8.33 -12.35 2.60
C PRO A 312 -8.68 -12.01 4.06
N TYR A 313 -9.88 -11.50 4.28
CA TYR A 313 -10.44 -11.47 5.63
C TYR A 313 -10.38 -12.91 6.13
N ILE A 314 -9.59 -13.18 7.16
CA ILE A 314 -9.61 -14.48 7.81
C ILE A 314 -10.97 -14.55 8.47
N SER A 315 -11.95 -15.07 7.74
CA SER A 315 -13.13 -15.70 8.33
C SER A 315 -12.57 -16.83 9.17
N LEU A 316 -12.15 -16.52 10.40
CA LEU A 316 -11.97 -17.51 11.44
C LEU A 316 -13.30 -18.26 11.45
N LYS A 317 -13.18 -19.53 11.02
CA LYS A 317 -14.27 -20.49 10.93
C LYS A 317 -15.28 -20.20 12.04
N VAL A 318 -16.54 -20.08 11.66
CA VAL A 318 -17.63 -20.42 12.57
C VAL A 318 -17.34 -21.86 13.00
N LEU A 319 -16.72 -22.02 14.17
CA LEU A 319 -16.77 -23.26 14.91
C LEU A 319 -18.14 -23.25 15.60
N LEU A 320 -19.12 -23.79 14.89
CA LEU A 320 -20.28 -24.44 15.48
C LEU A 320 -20.21 -25.91 15.07
#